data_AF-A0A438FUH2-F1
#
_entry.id   AF-A0A438FUH2-F1
#
_cell.length_a   1.000
_cell.length_b   1.000
_cell.length_c   1.000
_cell.angle_alpha   90.00
_cell.angle_beta   90.00
_cell.angle_gamma   90.00
#
_symmetry.space_group_name_H-M   'P 1'
#
loop_
_entity.id
_entity.type
_entity.pdbx_description
1 polymer ?
#
loop_
_entity_poly.entity_id
_entity_poly.type
_entity_poly.pdbx_seq_one_letter_code
_entity_poly.pdbx_strand_id
1 'polypeptide(L)'
;MALSYKYWDDCVDPRDLEALWLDPDVSTEWLDVGETRGRKVHLSRDPDGEPYLTQIEMKAVAAIVVSRHFDSQIDLIIQDQLLIGGLL
;
A
#
# COMPACT_ATOMS: atom_id res chain seq x y z
N MET A 1 7.38 6.25 -24.41
CA MET A 1 8.07 6.78 -23.22
C MET A 1 7.42 6.13 -22.02
N ALA A 2 8.11 5.21 -21.35
CA ALA A 2 7.64 4.73 -20.05
C ALA A 2 7.76 5.90 -19.07
N LEU A 3 6.68 6.26 -18.40
CA LEU A 3 6.74 7.21 -17.30
C LEU A 3 7.54 6.54 -16.20
N SER A 4 8.82 6.92 -16.03
CA SER A 4 9.64 6.42 -14.93
C SER A 4 9.28 7.21 -13.67
N TYR A 5 8.15 6.85 -13.07
CA TYR A 5 7.81 7.38 -11.77
C TYR A 5 8.92 7.00 -10.79
N LYS A 6 9.47 8.00 -10.12
CA LYS A 6 10.51 7.80 -9.10
C LYS A 6 9.90 7.75 -7.70
N TYR A 7 8.81 8.46 -7.50
CA TYR A 7 8.14 8.62 -6.22
C TYR A 7 6.67 8.25 -6.34
N TRP A 8 6.12 7.69 -5.26
CA TRP A 8 4.68 7.48 -5.10
C TRP A 8 3.90 8.80 -5.21
N ASP A 9 4.45 9.88 -4.67
CA ASP A 9 3.89 11.24 -4.75
C ASP A 9 3.65 11.74 -6.17
N ASP A 10 4.35 11.19 -7.17
CA ASP A 10 4.23 11.62 -8.57
C ASP A 10 3.13 10.87 -9.32
N CYS A 11 2.65 9.74 -8.79
CA CYS A 11 1.70 8.85 -9.49
C CYS A 11 0.40 8.56 -8.73
N VAL A 12 0.27 9.03 -7.48
CA VAL A 12 -0.88 8.74 -6.62
C VAL A 12 -1.50 10.02 -6.05
N ASP A 13 -2.83 10.04 -5.90
CA ASP A 13 -3.54 11.16 -5.27
C ASP A 13 -3.08 11.31 -3.80
N PRO A 14 -2.90 12.54 -3.27
CA PRO A 14 -2.43 12.75 -1.91
C PRO A 14 -3.24 12.02 -0.83
N ARG A 15 -4.54 11.80 -1.04
CA ARG A 15 -5.39 11.06 -0.09
C ARG A 15 -5.12 9.55 -0.14
N ASP A 16 -4.77 9.02 -1.31
CA ASP A 16 -4.37 7.63 -1.47
C ASP A 16 -2.98 7.38 -0.89
N LEU A 17 -2.05 8.33 -1.07
CA LEU A 17 -0.74 8.27 -0.43
C LEU A 17 -0.86 8.31 1.09
N GLU A 18 -1.75 9.14 1.62
CA GLU A 18 -2.07 9.17 3.06
C GLU A 18 -2.68 7.85 3.53
N ALA A 19 -3.56 7.23 2.74
CA ALA A 19 -4.12 5.92 3.06
C ALA A 19 -3.05 4.81 3.09
N LEU A 20 -2.07 4.84 2.18
CA LEU A 20 -0.91 3.94 2.21
C LEU A 20 -0.09 4.13 3.49
N TRP A 21 0.14 5.37 3.92
CA TRP A 21 0.82 5.66 5.20
C TRP A 21 0.04 5.22 6.45
N LEU A 22 -1.29 5.05 6.33
CA LEU A 22 -2.14 4.56 7.42
C LEU A 22 -2.22 3.03 7.47
N ASP A 23 -1.81 2.35 6.41
CA ASP A 23 -1.67 0.90 6.42
C ASP A 23 -0.42 0.51 7.26
N PRO A 24 -0.57 -0.32 8.31
CA PRO A 24 0.51 -0.63 9.23
C PRO A 24 1.63 -1.46 8.59
N ASP A 25 1.30 -2.32 7.62
CA ASP A 25 2.29 -3.16 6.95
C ASP A 25 3.09 -2.31 5.97
N VAL A 26 2.43 -1.45 5.18
CA VAL A 26 3.10 -0.52 4.25
C VAL A 26 3.99 0.46 5.00
N SER A 27 3.46 1.11 6.05
CA SER A 27 4.23 2.10 6.80
C SER A 27 5.45 1.48 7.49
N THR A 28 5.36 0.23 7.96
CA THR A 28 6.52 -0.51 8.50
C THR A 28 7.55 -0.75 7.41
N GLU A 29 7.14 -1.27 6.25
CA GLU A 29 8.04 -1.53 5.11
C GLU A 29 8.79 -0.26 4.67
N TRP A 30 8.07 0.85 4.54
CA TRP A 30 8.66 2.13 4.16
C TRP A 30 9.63 2.68 5.21
N LEU A 31 9.29 2.58 6.50
CA LEU A 31 10.18 3.01 7.58
C LEU A 31 11.45 2.16 7.67
N ASP A 32 11.35 0.85 7.42
CA ASP A 32 12.48 -0.08 7.46
C ASP A 32 13.55 0.24 6.39
N VAL A 33 13.14 0.79 5.25
CA VAL A 33 14.05 1.26 4.19
C VAL A 33 14.41 2.75 4.30
N GLY A 34 13.99 3.40 5.39
CA GLY A 34 14.37 4.78 5.72
C GLY A 34 13.52 5.87 5.07
N GLU A 35 12.36 5.52 4.51
CA GLU A 35 11.40 6.53 4.06
C GLU A 35 10.81 7.29 5.24
N THR A 36 10.33 8.50 4.99
CA THR A 36 9.79 9.37 6.05
C THR A 36 8.52 10.04 5.59
N ARG A 37 7.49 9.97 6.42
CA ARG A 37 6.21 10.66 6.17
C ARG A 37 6.42 12.17 6.04
N GLY A 38 5.75 12.78 5.05
CA GLY A 38 5.90 14.19 4.72
C GLY A 38 7.10 14.50 3.82
N ARG A 39 7.90 13.50 3.44
CA ARG A 39 8.84 13.56 2.32
C ARG A 39 8.32 12.72 1.18
N LYS A 40 8.86 12.95 -0.02
CA LYS A 40 8.54 12.11 -1.17
C LYS A 40 9.00 10.68 -0.93
N VAL A 41 8.10 9.72 -1.09
CA VAL A 41 8.34 8.29 -0.87
C VAL A 41 8.79 7.65 -2.17
N HIS A 42 9.93 6.96 -2.18
CA HIS A 42 10.41 6.29 -3.38
C HIS A 42 9.57 5.07 -3.73
N LEU A 43 9.44 4.79 -5.03
CA LEU A 43 8.98 3.49 -5.50
C LEU A 43 10.08 2.44 -5.31
N SER A 44 9.69 1.23 -4.90
CA SER A 44 10.57 0.07 -4.83
C SER A 44 11.21 -0.22 -6.19
N ARG A 45 12.48 -0.63 -6.19
CA ARG A 45 13.24 -0.94 -7.40
C ARG A 45 13.96 -2.26 -7.30
N ASP A 46 13.90 -3.04 -8.37
CA ASP A 46 14.59 -4.32 -8.44
C ASP A 46 16.10 -4.08 -8.62
N PRO A 47 16.94 -5.13 -8.58
CA PRO A 47 18.38 -4.98 -8.78
C PRO A 47 18.77 -4.35 -10.14
N ASP A 48 17.91 -4.45 -11.15
CA ASP A 48 18.11 -3.84 -12.48
C ASP A 48 17.66 -2.37 -12.49
N GLY A 49 17.03 -1.91 -11.40
CA GLY A 49 16.56 -0.54 -11.21
C GLY A 49 15.14 -0.30 -11.73
N GLU A 50 14.42 -1.33 -12.15
CA GLU A 50 13.05 -1.18 -12.65
C GLU A 50 12.06 -1.02 -11.48
N PRO A 51 11.10 -0.08 -11.58
CA PRO A 51 10.14 0.15 -10.52
C PRO A 51 9.16 -1.03 -10.41
N TYR A 52 8.92 -1.47 -9.18
CA TYR A 52 7.92 -2.49 -8.87
C TYR A 52 7.14 -2.13 -7.60
N LEU A 53 6.03 -2.82 -7.37
CA LEU A 53 5.29 -2.76 -6.11
C LEU A 53 5.58 -4.02 -5.30
N THR A 54 5.92 -3.87 -4.03
CA THR A 54 6.02 -5.02 -3.14
C THR A 54 4.66 -5.71 -3.00
N GLN A 55 4.65 -6.93 -2.47
CA GLN A 55 3.37 -7.60 -2.19
C GLN A 55 2.52 -6.79 -1.20
N ILE A 56 3.17 -6.12 -0.24
CA ILE A 56 2.50 -5.31 0.79
C ILE A 56 1.88 -4.08 0.14
N GLU A 57 2.65 -3.33 -0.65
CA GLU A 57 2.18 -2.18 -1.41
C GLU A 57 1.01 -2.55 -2.34
N MET A 58 1.12 -3.66 -3.09
CA MET A 58 0.07 -4.10 -4.01
C MET A 58 -1.25 -4.43 -3.29
N LYS A 59 -1.17 -5.08 -2.12
CA LYS A 59 -2.37 -5.38 -1.31
C LYS A 59 -3.07 -4.10 -0.86
N ALA A 60 -2.30 -3.14 -0.36
CA ALA A 60 -2.85 -1.86 0.11
C ALA A 60 -3.45 -1.06 -1.06
N VAL A 61 -2.77 -0.97 -2.21
CA VAL A 61 -3.30 -0.33 -3.42
C VAL A 61 -4.63 -0.98 -3.83
N ALA A 62 -4.71 -2.31 -3.87
CA ALA A 62 -5.94 -3.01 -4.21
C ALA A 62 -7.07 -2.68 -3.21
N ALA A 63 -6.79 -2.69 -1.90
CA ALA A 63 -7.77 -2.36 -0.87
C ALA A 63 -8.28 -0.91 -0.99
N ILE A 64 -7.39 0.04 -1.24
CA ILE A 64 -7.72 1.46 -1.43
C ILE A 64 -8.57 1.66 -2.69
N VAL A 65 -8.18 1.06 -3.82
CA VAL A 65 -8.95 1.15 -5.07
C VAL A 65 -10.33 0.51 -4.90
N VAL A 66 -10.41 -0.66 -4.26
CA VAL A 66 -11.68 -1.34 -3.99
C VAL A 66 -12.59 -0.47 -3.13
N SER A 67 -12.11 0.01 -1.98
CA SER A 67 -12.91 0.83 -1.06
C SER A 67 -13.36 2.17 -1.66
N ARG A 68 -12.64 2.73 -2.64
CA ARG A 68 -13.00 3.98 -3.31
C ARG A 68 -13.97 3.83 -4.47
N HIS A 69 -13.83 2.75 -5.24
CA HIS A 69 -14.55 2.59 -6.51
C HIS A 69 -15.69 1.59 -6.42
N PHE A 70 -15.71 0.74 -5.41
CA PHE A 70 -16.78 -0.22 -5.18
C PHE A 70 -17.44 0.17 -3.87
N ASP A 71 -18.72 0.54 -3.94
CA ASP A 71 -19.56 0.67 -2.76
C ASP A 71 -19.44 -0.60 -1.91
N SER A 72 -19.48 -0.44 -0.58
CA SER A 72 -19.15 -1.36 0.53
C SER A 72 -19.63 -2.83 0.48
N GLN A 73 -20.16 -3.31 -0.64
CA GLN A 73 -20.54 -4.70 -0.92
C GLN A 73 -19.36 -5.67 -1.01
N ILE A 74 -18.13 -5.16 -1.14
CA ILE A 74 -16.93 -5.92 -0.82
C ILE A 74 -16.58 -5.59 0.63
N ASP A 75 -17.46 -5.98 1.55
CA ASP A 75 -17.11 -6.06 2.96
C ASP A 75 -15.91 -7.00 3.02
N LEU A 76 -14.76 -6.42 3.36
CA LEU A 76 -13.48 -7.10 3.44
C LEU A 76 -13.59 -8.15 4.54
N ILE A 77 -13.99 -9.37 4.16
CA ILE A 77 -13.74 -10.61 4.90
C ILE A 77 -12.21 -10.90 4.84
N ILE A 78 -11.43 -9.91 5.26
CA ILE A 78 -10.01 -9.97 5.59
C ILE A 78 -9.83 -9.48 7.05
N GLN A 79 -10.91 -9.06 7.73
CA GLN A 79 -10.93 -9.05 9.18
C GLN A 79 -11.55 -10.37 9.68
N ASP A 80 -10.75 -11.11 10.43
CA ASP A 80 -11.17 -12.18 11.35
C ASP A 80 -11.08 -13.66 10.93
N GLN A 81 -9.90 -14.09 10.48
CA GLN A 81 -9.41 -15.47 10.73
C GLN A 81 -8.74 -15.61 12.12
N LEU A 82 -9.09 -14.78 13.11
CA LEU A 82 -8.48 -14.83 14.45
C LEU A 82 -9.46 -15.04 15.63
N LEU A 83 -10.79 -15.06 15.44
CA LEU A 83 -11.74 -15.28 16.55
C LEU A 83 -12.39 -16.66 16.65
N ILE A 84 -12.15 -17.60 15.72
CA ILE A 84 -12.80 -18.94 15.79
C ILE A 84 -11.92 -20.06 16.37
N GLY A 85 -10.71 -19.75 16.83
CA GLY A 85 -9.77 -20.74 17.38
C GLY A 85 -9.77 -20.89 18.91
N GLY A 86 -10.73 -20.30 19.62
CA GLY A 86 -10.64 -20.08 21.07
C GLY A 86 -11.80 -20.57 21.92
N LEU A 87 -12.64 -21.50 21.45
CA LEU A 87 -13.69 -22.13 22.27
C LEU A 87 -14.00 -23.55 21.76
N LEU A 88 -13.16 -24.51 22.14
CA LEU A 88 -13.49 -25.93 22.35
C LEU A 88 -12.40 -26.60 23.19
#